data_AF-A0A6I1VUF8-F1
#
_entry.id   AF-A0A6I1VUF8-F1
#
_cell.length_a   1.000
_cell.length_b   1.000
_cell.length_c   1.000
_cell.angle_alpha   90.00
_cell.angle_beta   90.00
_cell.angle_gamma   90.00
#
_symmetry.space_group_name_H-M   'P 1'
#
loop_
_entity.id
_entity.type
_entity.pdbx_description
1 polymer ?
#
loop_
_entity_poly.entity_id
_entity_poly.type
_entity_poly.pdbx_seq_one_letter_code
_entity_poly.pdbx_strand_id
1 'polypeptide(L)'
;KIEGLLRTMYDPRLSLMNDVSAQLKEHFGEQLYDTVIPRNIRLAEAPSYGMPALAYDKNSRGAIAYLALAGELVRRQRRTSRTAQPT
;
A
#
# COMPACT_ATOMS: atom_id res chain seq x y z
N LYS A 1 4.31 -6.86 -17.21
CA LYS A 1 4.13 -7.76 -16.04
C LYS A 1 3.48 -6.95 -14.93
N ILE A 2 2.67 -7.55 -14.05
CA ILE A 2 2.05 -6.85 -12.91
C ILE A 2 3.11 -6.67 -11.81
N GLU A 3 3.24 -5.46 -11.27
CA GLU A 3 4.23 -5.13 -10.21
C GLU A 3 3.81 -5.70 -8.84
N GLY A 4 2.52 -5.57 -8.49
CA GLY A 4 1.96 -6.12 -7.26
C GLY A 4 0.52 -5.67 -7.01
N LEU A 5 -0.11 -6.24 -5.99
CA LEU A 5 -1.48 -5.96 -5.56
C LEU A 5 -1.48 -5.14 -4.27
N LEU A 6 -2.21 -4.04 -4.25
CA LEU A 6 -2.33 -3.15 -3.09
C LEU A 6 -3.76 -3.12 -2.57
N ARG A 7 -3.93 -3.32 -1.27
CA ARG A 7 -5.23 -3.20 -0.60
C ARG A 7 -5.45 -1.74 -0.20
N THR A 8 -6.55 -1.16 -0.68
CA THR A 8 -6.92 0.24 -0.42
C THR A 8 -8.28 0.34 0.28
N MET A 9 -8.54 1.50 0.89
CA MET A 9 -9.73 1.75 1.71
C MET A 9 -9.96 0.69 2.79
N TYR A 10 -8.88 0.06 3.28
CA TYR A 10 -8.95 -1.05 4.22
C TYR A 10 -9.46 -0.57 5.60
N ASP A 11 -10.38 -1.33 6.17
CA ASP A 11 -10.94 -1.13 7.51
C ASP A 11 -10.88 -2.47 8.27
N PRO A 12 -9.97 -2.63 9.25
CA PRO A 12 -9.76 -3.90 9.95
C PRO A 12 -10.97 -4.33 10.79
N ARG A 13 -11.95 -3.44 11.00
CA ARG A 13 -13.17 -3.72 11.76
C ARG A 13 -14.19 -4.52 10.96
N LEU A 14 -14.05 -4.57 9.63
CA LEU A 14 -14.98 -5.27 8.74
C LEU A 14 -14.48 -6.71 8.53
N SER A 15 -15.26 -7.70 8.96
CA SER A 15 -14.94 -9.13 8.80
C SER A 15 -14.66 -9.48 7.33
N LEU A 16 -15.51 -9.03 6.41
CA LEU A 16 -15.33 -9.24 4.97
C LEU A 16 -13.96 -8.76 4.47
N MET A 17 -13.45 -7.63 4.96
CA MET A 17 -12.13 -7.14 4.54
C MET A 17 -11.00 -8.01 5.07
N ASN A 18 -11.16 -8.58 6.26
CA ASN A 18 -10.20 -9.53 6.82
C ASN A 18 -10.20 -10.84 6.03
N ASP A 19 -11.38 -11.36 5.70
CA ASP A 19 -11.52 -12.59 4.92
C ASP A 19 -10.93 -12.43 3.51
N VAL A 20 -11.26 -11.34 2.82
CA VAL A 20 -10.68 -11.01 1.51
C VAL A 20 -9.16 -10.84 1.61
N SER A 21 -8.67 -10.18 2.66
CA SER A 21 -7.22 -10.01 2.86
C SER A 21 -6.50 -11.34 3.08
N ALA A 22 -7.11 -12.29 3.79
CA ALA A 22 -6.57 -13.64 3.98
C ALA A 22 -6.51 -14.40 2.65
N GLN A 23 -7.59 -14.39 1.88
CA GLN A 23 -7.64 -15.02 0.55
C GLN A 23 -6.60 -14.42 -0.40
N LEU A 24 -6.49 -13.09 -0.45
CA LEU A 24 -5.48 -12.43 -1.29
C LEU A 24 -4.06 -12.86 -0.91
N LYS A 25 -3.78 -12.99 0.38
CA LYS A 25 -2.46 -13.42 0.86
C LYS A 25 -2.15 -14.87 0.46
N GLU A 26 -3.13 -15.75 0.57
CA GLU A 26 -3.02 -17.16 0.16
C GLU A 26 -2.77 -17.31 -1.34
N HIS A 27 -3.50 -16.54 -2.17
CA HIS A 27 -3.47 -16.70 -3.63
C HIS A 27 -2.31 -15.96 -4.30
N PHE A 28 -1.95 -14.77 -3.80
CA PHE A 28 -1.00 -13.88 -4.49
C PHE A 28 0.37 -13.80 -3.81
N GLY A 29 0.51 -14.31 -2.57
CA GLY A 29 1.80 -14.42 -1.88
C GLY A 29 2.64 -13.15 -1.97
N GLU A 30 3.85 -13.28 -2.54
CA GLU A 30 4.79 -12.15 -2.68
C GLU A 30 4.30 -11.03 -3.62
N GLN A 31 3.30 -11.25 -4.49
CA GLN A 31 2.76 -10.18 -5.33
C GLN A 31 1.89 -9.21 -4.52
N LEU A 32 1.37 -9.62 -3.37
CA LEU A 32 0.60 -8.74 -2.49
C LEU A 32 1.55 -7.86 -1.67
N TYR A 33 1.35 -6.54 -1.70
CA TYR A 33 2.05 -5.62 -0.79
C TYR A 33 1.63 -5.89 0.65
N ASP A 34 2.59 -5.90 1.58
CA ASP A 34 2.30 -6.01 3.02
C ASP A 34 1.64 -4.73 3.52
N THR A 35 2.02 -3.58 2.96
CA THR A 35 1.40 -2.29 3.25
C THR A 35 -0.07 -2.26 2.76
N VAL A 36 -0.93 -1.66 3.58
CA VAL A 36 -2.35 -1.41 3.25
C VAL A 36 -2.64 0.08 3.35
N ILE A 37 -3.48 0.62 2.46
CA ILE A 37 -3.95 2.00 2.55
C ILE A 37 -5.28 2.00 3.32
N PRO A 38 -5.32 2.54 4.55
CA PRO A 38 -6.53 2.50 5.36
C PRO A 38 -7.57 3.49 4.85
N ARG A 39 -8.84 3.24 5.14
CA ARG A 39 -9.88 4.26 5.02
C ARG A 39 -9.57 5.42 5.98
N ASN A 40 -9.35 6.61 5.45
CA ASN A 40 -8.90 7.77 6.22
C ASN A 40 -9.52 9.07 5.68
N ILE A 41 -10.08 9.90 6.57
CA ILE A 41 -10.77 11.14 6.21
C ILE A 41 -9.81 12.15 5.58
N ARG A 42 -8.63 12.38 6.21
CA ARG A 42 -7.63 13.34 5.70
C ARG A 42 -7.16 12.98 4.29
N LEU A 43 -6.97 11.69 4.03
CA LEU A 43 -6.63 11.19 2.69
C LEU A 43 -7.74 11.46 1.66
N ALA A 44 -9.01 11.36 2.07
CA ALA A 44 -10.16 11.66 1.20
C ALA A 44 -10.38 13.17 0.99
N GLU A 45 -10.01 14.00 1.96
CA GLU A 45 -10.10 15.47 1.89
C GLU A 45 -9.01 16.09 1.01
N ALA A 46 -7.79 15.56 1.03
CA ALA A 46 -6.63 16.14 0.36
C ALA A 46 -6.86 16.53 -1.13
N PRO A 47 -7.53 15.71 -1.97
CA PRO A 47 -7.85 16.08 -3.35
C PRO A 47 -8.70 17.36 -3.47
N SER A 48 -9.65 17.59 -2.56
CA SER A 48 -10.51 18.79 -2.56
C SER A 48 -9.72 20.08 -2.30
N TYR A 49 -8.56 19.98 -1.67
CA TYR A 49 -7.63 21.10 -1.45
C TYR A 49 -6.55 21.18 -2.55
N GLY A 50 -6.58 20.31 -3.55
CA GLY A 50 -5.56 20.25 -4.60
C GLY A 50 -4.17 19.85 -4.08
N MET A 51 -4.09 19.19 -2.92
CA MET A 51 -2.84 18.84 -2.27
C MET A 51 -2.64 17.32 -2.21
N PRO A 52 -1.41 16.81 -2.41
CA PRO A 52 -1.08 15.43 -2.07
C PRO A 52 -1.28 15.16 -0.58
N ALA A 53 -1.63 13.91 -0.21
CA ALA A 53 -1.88 13.54 1.18
C ALA A 53 -0.74 13.89 2.14
N LEU A 54 0.51 13.75 1.70
CA LEU A 54 1.71 14.08 2.48
C LEU A 54 1.84 15.59 2.75
N ALA A 55 1.43 16.43 1.81
CA ALA A 55 1.44 17.89 1.96
C ALA A 55 0.24 18.38 2.78
N TYR A 56 -0.92 17.75 2.60
CA TYR A 56 -2.15 18.09 3.32
C TYR A 56 -2.05 17.77 4.81
N ASP A 57 -1.68 16.54 5.16
CA ASP A 57 -1.43 16.12 6.54
C ASP A 57 -0.46 14.94 6.58
N LYS A 58 0.83 15.24 6.76
CA LYS A 58 1.91 14.26 6.84
C LYS A 58 1.78 13.26 8.00
N ASN A 59 1.05 13.62 9.06
CA ASN A 59 0.87 12.78 10.24
C ASN A 59 -0.40 11.91 10.13
N SER A 60 -1.20 12.12 9.10
CA SER A 60 -2.39 11.29 8.85
C SER A 60 -1.99 9.83 8.60
N ARG A 61 -2.83 8.91 9.07
CA ARG A 61 -2.64 7.47 8.82
C ARG A 61 -2.53 7.14 7.33
N GLY A 62 -3.24 7.88 6.47
CA GLY A 62 -3.15 7.74 5.01
C GLY A 62 -1.78 8.14 4.46
N ALA A 63 -1.25 9.31 4.85
CA ALA A 63 0.07 9.76 4.42
C ALA A 63 1.18 8.82 4.89
N ILE A 64 1.14 8.38 6.16
CA ILE A 64 2.10 7.42 6.72
C ILE A 64 2.04 6.09 5.95
N ALA A 65 0.85 5.60 5.61
CA ALA A 65 0.70 4.38 4.83
C ALA A 65 1.30 4.49 3.41
N TYR A 66 1.13 5.64 2.74
CA TYR A 66 1.78 5.86 1.44
C TYR A 66 3.30 5.94 1.53
N LEU A 67 3.86 6.51 2.60
CA LEU A 67 5.30 6.50 2.84
C LEU A 67 5.82 5.07 3.09
N ALA A 68 5.08 4.27 3.87
CA ALA A 68 5.41 2.87 4.11
C ALA A 68 5.40 2.06 2.80
N LEU A 69 4.40 2.29 1.95
CA LEU A 69 4.27 1.67 0.63
C LEU A 69 5.44 2.05 -0.28
N ALA A 70 5.80 3.34 -0.33
CA ALA A 70 6.95 3.81 -1.12
C ALA A 70 8.24 3.11 -0.66
N GLY A 71 8.45 2.97 0.65
CA GLY A 71 9.58 2.22 1.19
C GLY A 71 9.56 0.74 0.81
N GLU A 72 8.39 0.09 0.84
CA GLU A 72 8.24 -1.30 0.44
C GLU A 72 8.52 -1.52 -1.06
N LEU A 73 7.97 -0.65 -1.91
CA LEU A 73 8.18 -0.67 -3.36
C LEU A 73 9.68 -0.59 -3.69
N VAL A 74 10.39 0.38 -3.13
CA VAL A 74 11.84 0.55 -3.38
C VAL A 74 12.63 -0.68 -2.94
N ARG A 75 12.29 -1.29 -1.78
CA ARG A 75 12.95 -2.52 -1.32
C ARG A 75 12.70 -3.69 -2.27
N ARG A 76 11.46 -3.86 -2.75
CA ARG A 76 11.11 -4.91 -3.70
C ARG A 76 11.84 -4.73 -5.02
N GLN A 77 11.84 -3.52 -5.59
CA GLN A 77 12.54 -3.21 -6.85
C GLN A 77 14.04 -3.50 -6.77
N ARG A 78 14.71 -3.10 -5.68
CA ARG A 78 16.13 -3.41 -5.46
C ARG A 78 16.39 -4.93 -5.43
N ARG A 79 15.47 -5.70 -4.84
CA ARG A 79 15.56 -7.16 -4.81
C ARG A 79 15.43 -7.75 -6.22
N THR A 80 14.46 -7.30 -7.02
CA THR A 80 14.27 -7.76 -8.40
C THR A 80 15.46 -7.41 -9.29
N SER A 81 16.00 -6.19 -9.20
CA SER A 81 17.16 -5.77 -9.98
C SER A 81 18.41 -6.59 -9.65
N ARG A 82 18.62 -6.96 -8.38
CA ARG A 82 19.77 -7.78 -7.96
C ARG A 82 19.69 -9.23 -8.44
N THR A 83 18.48 -9.78 -8.59
CA THR A 83 18.28 -11.13 -9.15
C THR A 83 18.45 -11.15 -10.68
N ALA A 84 18.25 -10.01 -11.36
CA ALA A 84 18.34 -9.89 -12.82
C ALA A 84 19.78 -9.66 -13.36
N GLN A 85 20.78 -9.53 -12.47
CA GLN A 85 22.20 -9.58 -12.83
C GLN A 85 22.83 -10.88 -12.29
N PRO A 86 22.70 -12.02 -13.00
CA PRO A 86 23.65 -13.11 -12.85
C PRO A 86 24.95 -12.74 -13.57
N THR A 87 26.08 -13.00 -12.91
CA THR A 87 27.43 -13.09 -13.51
C THR A 87 27.47 -14.02 -14.71
#